data_AF-A0A958GED9-F1
#
_entry.id   AF-A0A958GED9-F1
#
_cell.length_a   1.000
_cell.length_b   1.000
_cell.length_c   1.000
_cell.angle_alpha   90.00
_cell.angle_beta   90.00
_cell.angle_gamma   90.00
#
_symmetry.space_group_name_H-M   'P 1'
#
loop_
_entity.id
_entity.type
_entity.pdbx_description
1 polymer ?
#
loop_
_entity_poly.entity_id
_entity_poly.type
_entity_poly.pdbx_seq_one_letter_code
_entity_poly.pdbx_strand_id
1 'polypeptide(L)'
;MKQLSFLLFFFAIPFNAIAEDSNVNKKPLTRTELRKWELEIADHTYSFEKNPDNVSEVLNSLENYAQLICMPKLYLKLSYTQEDLQPQCNDLIDRLFSINPNNPTAICIRDGLEASSCQEAFSNQSIISGSIKSHPKYLQNTYGTGPIDVISSDHESQNLAEHVKQACSQSQIILQAKKSQKQEVDNILKGAKIFNQLLNKDNDLKEPSEIDDIKKEGAEFSIESLERVRKITKDCQNAVSVLEKKYPFHPFVPCFREGFFTPNCAKQKLQNRNTRAKVPNKQLKNSKPEKNFSTF
;
A
#
# COMPACT_ATOMS: atom_id res chain seq x y z
N MET A 1 37.14 -48.48 39.63
CA MET A 1 35.72 -48.29 40.01
C MET A 1 35.61 -47.05 40.90
N LYS A 2 35.20 -45.91 40.35
CA LYS A 2 34.81 -44.70 41.09
C LYS A 2 33.47 -44.26 40.52
N GLN A 3 32.40 -44.43 41.29
CA GLN A 3 31.08 -43.89 40.96
C GLN A 3 31.11 -42.38 41.15
N LEU A 4 30.88 -41.63 40.07
CA LEU A 4 30.65 -40.20 40.11
C LEU A 4 29.14 -39.99 40.17
N SER A 5 28.63 -39.61 41.34
CA SER A 5 27.22 -39.23 41.52
C SER A 5 27.00 -37.84 40.92
N PHE A 6 26.25 -37.77 39.83
CA PHE A 6 25.77 -36.52 39.25
C PHE A 6 24.43 -36.15 39.91
N LEU A 7 24.46 -35.20 40.83
CA LEU A 7 23.26 -34.55 41.38
C LEU A 7 22.68 -33.60 40.33
N LEU A 8 21.59 -34.01 39.67
CA LEU A 8 20.77 -33.13 38.83
C LEU A 8 19.89 -32.25 39.73
N PHE A 9 20.28 -30.98 39.89
CA PHE A 9 19.38 -29.95 40.42
C PHE A 9 18.40 -29.53 39.32
N PHE A 10 17.18 -30.07 39.37
CA PHE A 10 16.04 -29.51 38.65
C PHE A 10 15.59 -28.22 39.37
N PHE A 11 15.98 -27.06 38.87
CA PHE A 11 15.30 -25.82 39.21
C PHE A 11 13.94 -25.82 38.50
N ALA A 12 12.90 -26.19 39.24
CA ALA A 12 11.53 -25.88 38.85
C ALA A 12 11.35 -24.36 38.94
N ILE A 13 11.41 -23.67 37.82
CA ILE A 13 10.99 -22.28 37.73
C ILE A 13 9.46 -22.29 37.87
N PRO A 14 8.87 -21.71 38.92
CA PRO A 14 7.42 -21.57 38.97
C PRO A 14 7.00 -20.65 37.83
N PHE A 15 6.32 -21.22 36.84
CA PHE A 15 5.48 -20.47 35.91
C PHE A 15 4.40 -19.78 36.74
N ASN A 16 4.68 -18.56 37.19
CA ASN A 16 3.63 -17.67 37.63
C ASN A 16 2.74 -17.41 36.41
N ALA A 17 1.53 -17.96 36.46
CA ALA A 17 0.46 -17.64 35.56
C ALA A 17 0.30 -16.12 35.52
N ILE A 18 0.65 -15.51 34.39
CA ILE A 18 0.21 -14.15 34.06
C ILE A 18 -1.29 -14.28 33.86
N ALA A 19 -2.05 -14.00 34.92
CA ALA A 19 -3.48 -13.78 34.81
C ALA A 19 -3.67 -12.58 33.86
N GLU A 20 -4.15 -12.85 32.65
CA GLU A 20 -4.59 -11.79 31.74
C GLU A 20 -5.75 -11.04 32.39
N ASP A 21 -5.44 -9.83 32.84
CA ASP A 21 -6.41 -8.85 33.32
C ASP A 21 -7.30 -8.43 32.13
N SER A 22 -8.35 -9.22 31.89
CA SER A 22 -9.24 -9.14 30.72
C SER A 22 -10.33 -8.10 30.88
N ASN A 23 -9.99 -6.93 31.42
CA ASN A 23 -10.94 -5.81 31.51
C ASN A 23 -10.31 -4.44 31.20
N VAL A 24 -9.37 -4.41 30.26
CA VAL A 24 -8.96 -3.16 29.62
C VAL A 24 -9.97 -2.84 28.53
N ASN A 25 -10.79 -1.81 28.78
CA ASN A 25 -11.69 -1.20 27.81
C ASN A 25 -10.84 -0.54 26.70
N LYS A 26 -10.32 -1.35 25.76
CA LYS A 26 -9.41 -0.90 24.71
C LYS A 26 -10.21 -0.05 23.72
N LYS A 27 -10.03 1.28 23.80
CA LYS A 27 -10.52 2.20 22.77
C LYS A 27 -10.05 1.69 21.40
N PRO A 28 -10.94 1.53 20.40
CA PRO A 28 -10.54 1.10 19.08
C PRO A 28 -9.54 2.09 18.49
N LEU A 29 -8.44 1.58 17.96
CA LEU A 29 -7.39 2.39 17.34
C LEU A 29 -7.98 3.15 16.14
N THR A 30 -7.76 4.46 16.09
CA THR A 30 -8.21 5.27 14.96
C THR A 30 -7.44 4.88 13.70
N ARG A 31 -8.02 5.15 12.53
CA ARG A 31 -7.38 4.86 11.24
C ARG A 31 -6.02 5.57 11.09
N THR A 32 -5.91 6.79 11.59
CA THR A 32 -4.66 7.56 11.57
C THR A 32 -3.59 6.93 12.47
N GLU A 33 -3.97 6.51 13.68
CA GLU A 33 -3.07 5.81 14.61
C GLU A 33 -2.60 4.48 14.01
N LEU A 34 -3.49 3.72 13.38
CA LEU A 34 -3.14 2.47 12.71
C LEU A 34 -2.11 2.69 11.59
N ARG A 35 -2.31 3.68 10.71
CA ARG A 35 -1.34 3.99 9.65
C ARG A 35 0.00 4.49 10.19
N LYS A 36 -0.02 5.24 11.29
CA LYS A 36 1.22 5.67 11.95
C LYS A 36 2.01 4.46 12.45
N TRP A 37 1.34 3.51 13.10
CA TRP A 37 1.96 2.27 13.57
C TRP A 37 2.53 1.42 12.42
N GLU A 38 1.80 1.30 11.31
CA GLU A 38 2.29 0.61 10.11
C GLU A 38 3.59 1.24 9.57
N LEU A 39 3.65 2.58 9.52
CA LEU A 39 4.86 3.29 9.13
C LEU A 39 6.02 3.05 10.11
N GLU A 40 5.77 3.09 11.42
CA GLU A 40 6.80 2.82 12.45
C GLU A 40 7.36 1.39 12.34
N ILE A 41 6.51 0.40 12.06
CA ILE A 41 6.94 -0.99 11.84
C ILE A 41 7.77 -1.12 10.56
N ALA A 42 7.34 -0.48 9.48
CA ALA A 42 8.08 -0.47 8.22
C ALA A 42 9.46 0.18 8.38
N ASP A 43 9.52 1.32 9.08
CA ASP A 43 10.75 2.06 9.38
C ASP A 43 11.72 1.22 10.19
N HIS A 44 11.22 0.58 11.24
CA HIS A 44 12.00 -0.34 12.04
C HIS A 44 12.54 -1.47 11.14
N THR A 45 11.69 -2.17 10.39
CA THR A 45 12.10 -3.27 9.50
C THR A 45 13.18 -2.83 8.50
N TYR A 46 13.04 -1.66 7.88
CA TYR A 46 14.04 -1.09 6.97
C TYR A 46 15.37 -0.76 7.67
N SER A 47 15.33 -0.29 8.93
CA SER A 47 16.55 -0.02 9.71
C SER A 47 17.34 -1.30 10.04
N PHE A 48 16.65 -2.44 10.20
CA PHE A 48 17.28 -3.75 10.41
C PHE A 48 17.82 -4.35 9.11
N GLU A 49 17.07 -4.23 8.01
CA GLU A 49 17.45 -4.83 6.74
C GLU A 49 17.15 -3.88 5.58
N LYS A 50 18.21 -3.32 4.98
CA LYS A 50 18.09 -2.42 3.83
C LYS A 50 18.03 -3.24 2.54
N ASN A 51 16.82 -3.48 2.05
CA ASN A 51 16.60 -4.13 0.76
C ASN A 51 15.42 -3.47 0.00
N PRO A 52 15.27 -3.69 -1.31
CA PRO A 52 14.24 -3.03 -2.13
C PRO A 52 12.79 -3.33 -1.70
N ASP A 53 12.54 -4.50 -1.11
CA ASP A 53 11.22 -4.88 -0.61
C ASP A 53 10.86 -4.04 0.63
N ASN A 54 11.81 -3.87 1.56
CA ASN A 54 11.63 -3.04 2.75
C ASN A 54 11.52 -1.54 2.40
N VAL A 55 12.26 -1.06 1.39
CA VAL A 55 12.07 0.31 0.87
C VAL A 55 10.67 0.48 0.28
N SER A 56 10.16 -0.52 -0.45
CA SER A 56 8.80 -0.49 -0.99
C SER A 56 7.75 -0.44 0.13
N GLU A 57 7.96 -1.20 1.21
CA GLU A 57 7.05 -1.22 2.36
C GLU A 57 7.04 0.13 3.09
N VAL A 58 8.21 0.72 3.37
CA VAL A 58 8.31 2.06 3.94
C VAL A 58 7.62 3.08 3.04
N LEU A 59 7.87 3.05 1.74
CA LEU A 59 7.28 3.98 0.80
C LEU A 59 5.76 3.86 0.78
N ASN A 60 5.22 2.64 0.73
CA ASN A 60 3.79 2.38 0.74
C ASN A 60 3.13 2.86 2.06
N SER A 61 3.72 2.54 3.20
CA SER A 61 3.22 3.00 4.52
C SER A 61 3.27 4.51 4.65
N LEU A 62 4.35 5.14 4.16
CA LEU A 62 4.53 6.59 4.18
C LEU A 62 3.52 7.30 3.27
N GLU A 63 3.29 6.80 2.05
CA GLU A 63 2.26 7.32 1.14
C GLU A 63 0.86 7.24 1.77
N ASN A 64 0.52 6.09 2.36
CA ASN A 64 -0.79 5.87 3.01
C ASN A 64 -1.00 6.81 4.21
N TYR A 65 0.05 7.03 5.01
CA TYR A 65 -0.01 7.95 6.14
C TYR A 65 -0.11 9.40 5.68
N ALA A 66 0.73 9.81 4.71
CA ALA A 66 0.72 11.15 4.15
C ALA A 66 -0.63 11.52 3.50
N GLN A 67 -1.27 10.59 2.79
CA GLN A 67 -2.61 10.83 2.22
C GLN A 67 -3.67 11.13 3.29
N LEU A 68 -3.61 10.46 4.44
CA LEU A 68 -4.55 10.70 5.54
C LEU A 68 -4.32 12.04 6.23
N ILE A 69 -3.05 12.36 6.47
CA ILE A 69 -2.66 13.54 7.23
C ILE A 69 -2.75 14.81 6.39
N CYS A 70 -2.32 14.74 5.15
CA CYS A 70 -2.14 15.91 4.29
C CYS A 70 -3.33 16.19 3.39
N MET A 71 -4.15 15.19 3.13
CA MET A 71 -5.37 15.34 2.34
C MET A 71 -6.60 14.83 3.11
N PRO A 72 -6.82 15.27 4.38
CA PRO A 72 -7.80 14.66 5.28
C PRO A 72 -9.23 14.81 4.79
N LYS A 73 -9.54 15.81 3.96
CA LYS A 73 -10.89 16.06 3.41
C LYS A 73 -11.06 15.64 1.97
N LEU A 74 -10.06 15.00 1.36
CA LEU A 74 -10.10 14.67 -0.05
C LEU A 74 -11.25 13.72 -0.42
N TYR A 75 -11.56 12.75 0.44
CA TYR A 75 -12.72 11.87 0.21
C TYR A 75 -14.07 12.63 0.24
N LEU A 76 -14.14 13.77 0.93
CA LEU A 76 -15.34 14.60 1.03
C LEU A 76 -15.41 15.61 -0.11
N LYS A 77 -14.37 16.42 -0.29
CA LYS A 77 -14.34 17.53 -1.25
C LYS A 77 -14.06 17.04 -2.68
N LEU A 78 -13.33 15.92 -2.83
CA LEU A 78 -12.79 15.45 -4.11
C LEU A 78 -11.90 16.49 -4.80
N SER A 79 -11.39 17.42 -4.01
CA SER A 79 -10.48 18.48 -4.37
C SER A 79 -9.64 18.78 -3.14
N TYR A 80 -8.46 19.33 -3.39
CA TYR A 80 -7.51 19.68 -2.36
C TYR A 80 -6.66 20.86 -2.85
N THR A 81 -6.42 21.82 -1.96
CA THR A 81 -5.57 22.99 -2.18
C THR A 81 -4.46 22.98 -1.13
N GLN A 82 -3.29 23.51 -1.48
CA GLN A 82 -2.13 23.58 -0.58
C GLN A 82 -2.44 24.31 0.75
N GLU A 83 -3.40 25.23 0.74
CA GLU A 83 -3.92 25.94 1.92
C GLU A 83 -4.49 25.01 3.02
N ASP A 84 -4.92 23.80 2.64
CA ASP A 84 -5.42 22.79 3.58
C ASP A 84 -4.26 21.95 4.22
N LEU A 85 -2.97 22.21 3.88
CA LEU A 85 -1.81 21.49 4.44
C LEU A 85 -1.64 21.76 5.93
N GLN A 86 -1.52 20.68 6.72
CA GLN A 86 -1.05 20.78 8.09
C GLN A 86 0.48 20.90 8.13
N PRO A 87 1.08 21.56 9.14
CA PRO A 87 2.55 21.72 9.22
C PRO A 87 3.33 20.41 9.15
N GLN A 88 2.80 19.34 9.75
CA GLN A 88 3.38 17.99 9.74
C GLN A 88 3.45 17.33 8.36
N CYS A 89 2.88 17.95 7.32
CA CYS A 89 2.94 17.42 5.97
C CYS A 89 4.26 17.65 5.26
N ASN A 90 4.94 18.75 5.55
CA ASN A 90 6.21 19.05 4.88
C ASN A 90 7.23 17.95 5.17
N ASP A 91 7.32 17.49 6.42
CA ASP A 91 8.19 16.38 6.82
C ASP A 91 7.88 15.08 6.07
N LEU A 92 6.58 14.77 5.87
CA LEU A 92 6.15 13.58 5.13
C LEU A 92 6.46 13.69 3.64
N ILE A 93 6.26 14.89 3.06
CA ILE A 93 6.57 15.18 1.65
C ILE A 93 8.08 15.07 1.40
N ASP A 94 8.89 15.70 2.25
CA ASP A 94 10.35 15.68 2.14
C ASP A 94 10.88 14.26 2.26
N ARG A 95 10.32 13.49 3.19
CA ARG A 95 10.68 12.09 3.37
C ARG A 95 10.29 11.24 2.15
N LEU A 96 9.11 11.45 1.58
CA LEU A 96 8.72 10.79 0.32
C LEU A 96 9.69 11.14 -0.82
N PHE A 97 10.10 12.41 -0.94
CA PHE A 97 11.07 12.83 -1.96
C PHE A 97 12.48 12.28 -1.75
N SER A 98 12.91 12.10 -0.49
CA SER A 98 14.20 11.45 -0.20
C SER A 98 14.25 9.98 -0.63
N ILE A 99 13.10 9.30 -0.68
CA ILE A 99 12.99 7.89 -1.10
C ILE A 99 12.58 7.78 -2.57
N ASN A 100 11.84 8.73 -3.12
CA ASN A 100 11.47 8.75 -4.52
C ASN A 100 11.19 10.20 -4.95
N PRO A 101 12.15 10.86 -5.64
CA PRO A 101 11.99 12.25 -6.09
C PRO A 101 10.78 12.47 -7.00
N ASN A 102 10.32 11.41 -7.68
CA ASN A 102 9.15 11.43 -8.56
C ASN A 102 7.92 10.78 -7.90
N ASN A 103 7.84 10.78 -6.56
CA ASN A 103 6.72 10.19 -5.85
C ASN A 103 5.41 10.95 -6.19
N PRO A 104 4.41 10.31 -6.82
CA PRO A 104 3.21 11.02 -7.24
C PRO A 104 2.35 11.47 -6.06
N THR A 105 2.34 10.73 -4.94
CA THR A 105 1.64 11.16 -3.73
C THR A 105 2.26 12.45 -3.19
N ALA A 106 3.59 12.53 -3.09
CA ALA A 106 4.28 13.75 -2.63
C ALA A 106 4.05 14.95 -3.56
N ILE A 107 4.18 14.74 -4.87
CA ILE A 107 3.93 15.78 -5.89
C ILE A 107 2.49 16.31 -5.77
N CYS A 108 1.51 15.42 -5.66
CA CYS A 108 0.11 15.83 -5.56
C CYS A 108 -0.25 16.50 -4.24
N ILE A 109 0.38 16.10 -3.13
CA ILE A 109 0.21 16.80 -1.84
C ILE A 109 0.80 18.21 -1.94
N ARG A 110 1.99 18.36 -2.54
CA ARG A 110 2.68 19.66 -2.67
C ARG A 110 1.97 20.62 -3.63
N ASP A 111 1.62 20.13 -4.81
CA ASP A 111 1.18 20.97 -5.93
C ASP A 111 -0.35 21.04 -6.05
N GLY A 112 -1.07 20.12 -5.40
CA GLY A 112 -2.51 19.96 -5.52
C GLY A 112 -2.92 19.00 -6.63
N LEU A 113 -4.16 18.46 -6.54
CA LEU A 113 -4.64 17.40 -7.45
C LEU A 113 -4.90 17.86 -8.88
N GLU A 114 -5.20 19.14 -9.06
CA GLU A 114 -5.49 19.71 -10.38
C GLU A 114 -4.22 20.18 -11.10
N ALA A 115 -3.07 20.19 -10.42
CA ALA A 115 -1.81 20.60 -11.02
C ALA A 115 -1.37 19.63 -12.12
N SER A 116 -0.80 20.17 -13.21
CA SER A 116 -0.26 19.36 -14.31
C SER A 116 0.84 18.40 -13.83
N SER A 117 1.68 18.84 -12.90
CA SER A 117 2.72 18.01 -12.29
C SER A 117 2.16 16.77 -11.58
N CYS A 118 1.05 16.94 -10.86
CA CYS A 118 0.36 15.83 -10.19
C CYS A 118 -0.27 14.86 -11.20
N GLN A 119 -0.93 15.38 -12.24
CA GLN A 119 -1.51 14.55 -13.30
C GLN A 119 -0.44 13.75 -14.04
N GLU A 120 0.68 14.39 -14.38
CA GLU A 120 1.81 13.78 -15.06
C GLU A 120 2.48 12.69 -14.18
N ALA A 121 2.67 12.97 -12.89
CA ALA A 121 3.28 12.01 -11.99
C ALA A 121 2.49 10.69 -11.89
N PHE A 122 1.15 10.76 -11.90
CA PHE A 122 0.31 9.56 -11.93
C PHE A 122 0.19 8.94 -13.33
N SER A 123 0.20 9.71 -14.41
CA SER A 123 0.17 9.14 -15.77
C SER A 123 1.46 8.39 -16.12
N ASN A 124 2.59 8.81 -15.55
CA ASN A 124 3.89 8.17 -15.75
C ASN A 124 4.08 6.93 -14.87
N GLN A 125 3.10 6.58 -14.02
CA GLN A 125 3.16 5.37 -13.24
C GLN A 125 2.92 4.13 -14.11
N SER A 126 3.85 3.17 -14.07
CA SER A 126 3.65 1.86 -14.66
C SER A 126 2.62 1.05 -13.84
N ILE A 127 1.60 0.52 -14.50
CA ILE A 127 0.64 -0.41 -13.91
C ILE A 127 0.92 -1.80 -14.50
N ILE A 128 1.25 -2.76 -13.63
CA ILE A 128 1.49 -4.15 -14.06
C ILE A 128 0.48 -5.10 -13.42
N SER A 129 0.13 -6.13 -14.17
CA SER A 129 -0.62 -7.28 -13.69
C SER A 129 0.33 -8.34 -13.19
N GLY A 130 0.06 -8.93 -12.01
CA GLY A 130 0.83 -10.09 -11.59
C GLY A 130 0.37 -10.70 -10.27
N SER A 131 0.83 -11.93 -10.02
CA SER A 131 0.61 -12.62 -8.75
C SER A 131 1.32 -11.88 -7.63
N ILE A 132 0.57 -11.38 -6.66
CA ILE A 132 1.10 -10.81 -5.43
C ILE A 132 1.38 -11.99 -4.51
N LYS A 133 2.66 -12.21 -4.14
CA LYS A 133 2.97 -13.15 -3.07
C LYS A 133 2.35 -12.53 -1.83
N SER A 134 1.25 -13.09 -1.35
CA SER A 134 0.66 -12.66 -0.10
C SER A 134 1.72 -12.87 0.97
N HIS A 135 2.28 -11.79 1.53
CA HIS A 135 2.96 -11.91 2.80
C HIS A 135 1.88 -12.15 3.85
N PRO A 136 1.84 -13.34 4.47
CA PRO A 136 0.86 -13.61 5.48
C PRO A 136 1.36 -12.91 6.75
N LYS A 137 0.91 -11.69 7.03
CA LYS A 137 0.56 -11.29 8.41
C LYS A 137 0.06 -9.87 8.64
N TYR A 138 0.26 -8.91 7.74
CA TYR A 138 -0.23 -7.56 8.02
C TYR A 138 -0.87 -6.93 6.77
N LEU A 139 -2.05 -6.34 6.97
CA LEU A 139 -2.76 -5.43 6.06
C LEU A 139 -3.70 -6.02 5.00
N GLN A 140 -4.77 -6.67 5.46
CA GLN A 140 -6.06 -6.57 4.79
C GLN A 140 -6.72 -5.23 5.13
N ASN A 141 -6.28 -4.13 4.49
CA ASN A 141 -7.05 -2.90 4.25
C ASN A 141 -6.11 -1.81 3.69
N THR A 142 -5.55 -2.00 2.49
CA THR A 142 -4.86 -0.91 1.78
C THR A 142 -5.83 0.09 1.14
N TYR A 143 -7.13 -0.21 1.19
CA TYR A 143 -8.16 0.69 0.68
C TYR A 143 -8.73 1.51 1.81
N GLY A 144 -8.70 2.82 1.64
CA GLY A 144 -9.63 3.66 2.36
C GLY A 144 -11.05 3.22 2.04
N THR A 145 -11.62 2.43 2.93
CA THR A 145 -13.06 2.17 3.06
C THR A 145 -13.76 3.43 3.55
N GLY A 146 -13.46 4.59 2.94
CA GLY A 146 -14.48 5.62 2.86
C GLY A 146 -15.70 4.93 2.25
N PRO A 147 -16.92 5.17 2.77
CA PRO A 147 -18.11 4.56 2.21
C PRO A 147 -18.08 4.78 0.71
N ILE A 148 -17.98 3.68 -0.04
CA ILE A 148 -18.18 3.75 -1.46
C ILE A 148 -19.70 3.92 -1.55
N ASP A 149 -20.15 5.16 -1.51
CA ASP A 149 -21.54 5.49 -1.81
C ASP A 149 -21.73 5.26 -3.32
N VAL A 150 -21.70 3.97 -3.73
CA VAL A 150 -22.09 3.48 -5.06
C VAL A 150 -23.60 3.64 -5.13
N ILE A 151 -24.08 4.87 -5.17
CA ILE A 151 -25.48 5.15 -5.46
C ILE A 151 -25.61 5.13 -6.98
N SER A 152 -25.39 3.95 -7.56
CA SER A 152 -26.02 3.59 -8.82
C SER A 152 -27.46 3.19 -8.48
N SER A 153 -28.46 3.68 -9.20
CA SER A 153 -29.84 3.16 -9.04
C SER A 153 -29.96 1.71 -9.51
N ASP A 154 -28.98 1.23 -10.27
CA ASP A 154 -28.87 -0.15 -10.72
C ASP A 154 -28.11 -0.99 -9.69
N HIS A 155 -28.85 -1.87 -9.00
CA HIS A 155 -28.36 -2.85 -8.03
C HIS A 155 -27.27 -3.76 -8.62
N GLU A 156 -27.33 -4.04 -9.92
CA GLU A 156 -26.33 -4.87 -10.58
C GLU A 156 -24.96 -4.17 -10.64
N SER A 157 -24.95 -2.87 -10.93
CA SER A 157 -23.73 -2.05 -10.92
C SER A 157 -23.10 -1.97 -9.52
N GLN A 158 -23.93 -1.90 -8.46
CA GLN A 158 -23.45 -1.90 -7.07
C GLN A 158 -22.78 -3.22 -6.69
N ASN A 159 -23.43 -4.35 -6.99
CA ASN A 159 -22.87 -5.68 -6.73
C ASN A 159 -21.55 -5.88 -7.47
N LEU A 160 -21.49 -5.44 -8.73
CA LEU A 160 -20.27 -5.53 -9.51
C LEU A 160 -19.15 -4.64 -8.93
N ALA A 161 -19.47 -3.43 -8.46
CA ALA A 161 -18.49 -2.55 -7.82
C ALA A 161 -17.96 -3.13 -6.50
N GLU A 162 -18.79 -3.75 -5.67
CA GLU A 162 -18.35 -4.43 -4.44
C GLU A 162 -17.49 -5.67 -4.76
N HIS A 163 -17.83 -6.42 -5.81
CA HIS A 163 -16.98 -7.51 -6.29
C HIS A 163 -15.60 -7.00 -6.73
N VAL A 164 -15.54 -5.91 -7.49
CA VAL A 164 -14.28 -5.27 -7.91
C VAL A 164 -13.47 -4.82 -6.70
N LYS A 165 -14.11 -4.18 -5.71
CA LYS A 165 -13.46 -3.76 -4.47
C LYS A 165 -12.84 -4.93 -3.72
N GLN A 166 -13.55 -6.05 -3.62
CA GLN A 166 -13.03 -7.26 -3.00
C GLN A 166 -11.84 -7.83 -3.79
N ALA A 167 -11.95 -7.94 -5.11
CA ALA A 167 -10.88 -8.44 -5.98
C ALA A 167 -9.63 -7.54 -5.96
N CYS A 168 -9.82 -6.23 -5.84
CA CYS A 168 -8.76 -5.25 -5.81
C CYS A 168 -8.14 -5.05 -4.43
N SER A 169 -8.76 -5.54 -3.36
CA SER A 169 -8.34 -5.37 -1.95
C SER A 169 -6.86 -5.71 -1.67
N GLN A 170 -6.23 -6.50 -2.53
CA GLN A 170 -4.84 -6.93 -2.43
C GLN A 170 -3.84 -6.12 -3.27
N SER A 171 -4.25 -5.08 -3.99
CA SER A 171 -3.31 -4.34 -4.85
C SER A 171 -2.23 -3.64 -4.01
N GLN A 172 -1.01 -3.60 -4.55
CA GLN A 172 0.17 -3.10 -3.86
C GLN A 172 0.93 -2.09 -4.72
N ILE A 173 1.64 -1.17 -4.06
CA ILE A 173 2.65 -0.33 -4.68
C ILE A 173 3.98 -1.01 -4.41
N ILE A 174 4.78 -1.23 -5.45
CA ILE A 174 6.11 -1.82 -5.33
C ILE A 174 7.11 -0.96 -6.10
N LEU A 175 8.33 -0.90 -5.60
CA LEU A 175 9.47 -0.36 -6.33
C LEU A 175 10.13 -1.49 -7.09
N GLN A 176 10.33 -1.31 -8.39
CA GLN A 176 11.04 -2.27 -9.23
C GLN A 176 12.27 -1.60 -9.81
N ALA A 177 13.38 -2.34 -9.94
CA ALA A 177 14.52 -1.83 -10.69
C ALA A 177 14.12 -1.60 -12.15
N LYS A 178 14.48 -0.45 -12.73
CA LYS A 178 14.28 -0.16 -14.15
C LYS A 178 14.84 -1.30 -15.00
N LYS A 179 14.15 -1.69 -16.08
CA LYS A 179 14.56 -2.83 -16.94
C LYS A 179 16.05 -2.79 -17.36
N SER A 180 16.59 -1.60 -17.65
CA SER A 180 17.99 -1.41 -18.03
C SER A 180 18.98 -1.76 -16.91
N GLN A 181 18.60 -1.52 -15.65
CA GLN A 181 19.43 -1.77 -14.46
C GLN A 181 19.14 -3.12 -13.81
N LYS A 182 17.96 -3.69 -14.05
CA LYS A 182 17.60 -5.04 -13.59
C LYS A 182 18.60 -6.08 -14.08
N GLN A 183 19.04 -5.98 -15.32
CA GLN A 183 20.04 -6.90 -15.88
C GLN A 183 21.41 -6.76 -15.19
N GLU A 184 21.78 -5.54 -14.80
CA GLU A 184 23.01 -5.27 -14.07
C GLU A 184 22.94 -5.80 -12.64
N VAL A 185 21.84 -5.56 -11.93
CA VAL A 185 21.59 -6.11 -10.59
C VAL A 185 21.56 -7.65 -10.62
N ASP A 186 20.87 -8.25 -11.59
CA ASP A 186 20.81 -9.70 -11.75
C ASP A 186 22.21 -10.29 -12.05
N ASN A 187 23.04 -9.59 -12.83
CA ASN A 187 24.42 -9.98 -13.10
C ASN A 187 25.31 -9.88 -11.85
N ILE A 188 25.18 -8.82 -11.05
CA ILE A 188 25.88 -8.66 -9.76
C ILE A 188 25.47 -9.77 -8.80
N LEU A 189 24.17 -10.03 -8.66
CA LEU A 189 23.65 -11.08 -7.77
C LEU A 189 24.14 -12.48 -8.20
N LYS A 190 24.21 -12.72 -9.51
CA LYS A 190 24.74 -13.96 -10.08
C LYS A 190 26.24 -14.09 -9.81
N GLY A 191 27.00 -13.00 -9.95
CA GLY A 191 28.42 -12.94 -9.60
C GLY A 191 28.67 -13.25 -8.12
N ALA A 192 27.90 -12.64 -7.21
CA ALA A 192 28.00 -12.87 -5.77
C ALA A 192 27.65 -14.32 -5.39
N LYS A 193 26.66 -14.94 -6.04
CA LYS A 193 26.34 -16.37 -5.84
C LYS A 193 27.46 -17.29 -6.30
N ILE A 194 28.06 -17.01 -7.46
CA ILE A 194 29.22 -17.78 -7.98
C ILE A 194 30.40 -17.63 -7.02
N PHE A 195 30.68 -16.42 -6.56
CA PHE A 195 31.74 -16.14 -5.61
C PHE A 195 31.55 -16.91 -4.28
N ASN A 196 30.34 -16.88 -3.71
CA ASN A 196 30.02 -17.68 -2.51
C ASN A 196 30.13 -19.19 -2.75
N GLN A 197 29.81 -19.68 -3.95
CA GLN A 197 30.00 -21.09 -4.28
C GLN A 197 31.48 -21.48 -4.41
N LEU A 198 32.34 -20.55 -4.84
CA LEU A 198 33.78 -20.74 -4.90
C LEU A 198 34.41 -20.70 -3.50
N LEU A 199 33.99 -19.75 -2.65
CA LEU A 199 34.42 -19.69 -1.24
C LEU A 199 34.09 -20.96 -0.47
N ASN A 200 32.95 -21.61 -0.75
CA ASN A 200 32.56 -22.85 -0.08
C ASN A 200 33.25 -24.11 -0.63
N LYS A 201 34.01 -24.00 -1.74
CA LYS A 201 34.71 -25.15 -2.35
C LYS A 201 36.17 -25.27 -1.92
N ASP A 202 36.79 -24.17 -1.51
CA ASP A 202 38.16 -24.17 -1.00
C ASP A 202 38.14 -23.99 0.52
N ASN A 203 38.34 -25.08 1.26
CA ASN A 203 38.43 -25.10 2.74
C ASN A 203 39.68 -24.39 3.30
N ASP A 204 40.48 -23.75 2.44
CA ASP A 204 41.69 -23.01 2.79
C ASP A 204 41.58 -21.56 2.29
N LEU A 205 40.75 -20.72 2.90
CA LEU A 205 40.68 -19.30 2.53
C LEU A 205 40.67 -18.36 3.73
N LYS A 206 41.82 -17.65 3.80
CA LYS A 206 42.05 -16.20 4.00
C LYS A 206 41.32 -15.44 5.10
N GLU A 207 42.07 -14.51 5.70
CA GLU A 207 41.67 -13.70 6.85
C GLU A 207 40.32 -12.97 6.63
N PRO A 208 39.43 -12.92 7.65
CA PRO A 208 38.10 -12.31 7.60
C PRO A 208 38.04 -10.83 7.17
N SER A 209 39.17 -10.11 7.19
CA SER A 209 39.21 -8.67 6.95
C SER A 209 38.95 -8.25 5.50
N GLU A 210 39.20 -9.10 4.50
CA GLU A 210 38.88 -8.78 3.09
C GLU A 210 37.39 -9.03 2.74
N ILE A 211 36.66 -9.79 3.58
CA ILE A 211 35.25 -10.14 3.33
C ILE A 211 34.30 -9.02 3.79
N ASP A 212 34.67 -8.27 4.83
CA ASP A 212 33.84 -7.19 5.36
C ASP A 212 33.84 -5.93 4.46
N ASP A 213 34.93 -5.70 3.71
CA ASP A 213 35.00 -4.59 2.75
C ASP A 213 34.17 -4.90 1.48
N ILE A 214 34.15 -6.15 1.01
CA ILE A 214 33.30 -6.59 -0.12
C ILE A 214 31.80 -6.58 0.27
N LYS A 215 31.46 -6.80 1.55
CA LYS A 215 30.08 -6.63 2.04
C LYS A 215 29.66 -5.16 2.15
N LYS A 216 30.59 -4.24 2.44
CA LYS A 216 30.34 -2.79 2.45
C LYS A 216 30.23 -2.21 1.05
N GLU A 217 30.97 -2.73 0.08
CA GLU A 217 30.86 -2.37 -1.35
C GLU A 217 29.74 -3.13 -2.08
N GLY A 218 29.11 -4.10 -1.41
CA GLY A 218 27.96 -4.86 -1.86
C GLY A 218 26.71 -3.99 -2.01
N ALA A 219 26.64 -3.27 -3.12
CA ALA A 219 25.48 -2.59 -3.67
C ALA A 219 24.81 -1.60 -2.68
N GLU A 220 25.39 -0.41 -2.57
CA GLU A 220 24.59 0.77 -2.26
C GLU A 220 23.55 0.91 -3.38
N PHE A 221 22.38 0.31 -3.13
CA PHE A 221 21.29 0.26 -4.08
C PHE A 221 20.81 1.68 -4.31
N SER A 222 21.24 2.29 -5.42
CA SER A 222 20.83 3.64 -5.73
C SER A 222 19.32 3.66 -5.91
N ILE A 223 18.65 4.35 -5.00
CA ILE A 223 17.21 4.56 -5.00
C ILE A 223 16.73 5.15 -6.34
N GLU A 224 17.58 5.91 -7.03
CA GLU A 224 17.31 6.50 -8.35
C GLU A 224 17.10 5.45 -9.47
N SER A 225 17.55 4.21 -9.24
CA SER A 225 17.37 3.06 -10.13
C SER A 225 15.97 2.43 -10.06
N LEU A 226 15.17 2.83 -9.06
CA LEU A 226 13.84 2.32 -8.86
C LEU A 226 12.79 3.07 -9.67
N GLU A 227 11.85 2.32 -10.23
CA GLU A 227 10.59 2.83 -10.74
C GLU A 227 9.44 2.40 -9.83
N ARG A 228 8.50 3.32 -9.61
CA ARG A 228 7.28 3.05 -8.86
C ARG A 228 6.28 2.35 -9.76
N VAL A 229 5.88 1.15 -9.37
CA VAL A 229 4.95 0.31 -10.12
C VAL A 229 3.73 0.02 -9.27
N ARG A 230 2.53 0.22 -9.84
CA ARG A 230 1.30 -0.30 -9.23
C ARG A 230 1.10 -1.72 -9.68
N LYS A 231 1.10 -2.65 -8.73
CA LYS A 231 0.77 -4.05 -9.00
C LYS A 231 -0.67 -4.31 -8.61
N ILE A 232 -1.49 -4.63 -9.60
CA ILE A 232 -2.85 -5.10 -9.39
C ILE A 232 -2.91 -6.62 -9.64
N THR A 233 -3.76 -7.32 -8.90
CA THR A 233 -3.97 -8.75 -9.13
C THR A 233 -4.65 -8.95 -10.48
N LYS A 234 -4.46 -10.13 -11.09
CA LYS A 234 -5.16 -10.49 -12.32
C LYS A 234 -6.69 -10.47 -12.13
N ASP A 235 -7.16 -10.89 -10.96
CA ASP A 235 -8.58 -10.85 -10.59
C ASP A 235 -9.10 -9.42 -10.52
N CYS A 236 -8.36 -8.50 -9.89
CA CYS A 236 -8.70 -7.08 -9.90
C CYS A 236 -8.76 -6.52 -11.32
N GLN A 237 -7.75 -6.79 -12.14
CA GLN A 237 -7.72 -6.30 -13.51
C GLN A 237 -8.91 -6.81 -14.32
N ASN A 238 -9.23 -8.11 -14.20
CA ASN A 238 -10.37 -8.72 -14.86
C ASN A 238 -11.69 -8.09 -14.38
N ALA A 239 -11.87 -7.94 -13.07
CA ALA A 239 -13.07 -7.34 -12.49
C ALA A 239 -13.25 -5.88 -12.96
N VAL A 240 -12.18 -5.08 -12.95
CA VAL A 240 -12.19 -3.71 -13.47
C VAL A 240 -12.56 -3.68 -14.95
N SER A 241 -12.02 -4.61 -15.75
CA SER A 241 -12.31 -4.71 -17.19
C SER A 241 -13.78 -5.05 -17.45
N VAL A 242 -14.38 -5.92 -16.63
CA VAL A 242 -15.81 -6.25 -16.71
C VAL A 242 -16.66 -5.03 -16.35
N LEU A 243 -16.31 -4.32 -15.27
CA LEU A 243 -17.00 -3.10 -14.84
C LEU A 243 -16.91 -2.00 -15.90
N GLU A 244 -15.73 -1.77 -16.48
CA GLU A 244 -15.49 -0.77 -17.51
C GLU A 244 -16.23 -1.11 -18.81
N LYS A 245 -16.22 -2.38 -19.23
CA LYS A 245 -16.96 -2.83 -20.42
C LYS A 245 -18.47 -2.65 -20.25
N LYS A 246 -19.00 -2.95 -19.07
CA LYS A 246 -20.45 -2.89 -18.80
C LYS A 246 -20.93 -1.48 -18.47
N TYR A 247 -20.10 -0.71 -17.77
CA TYR A 247 -20.40 0.64 -17.30
C TYR A 247 -19.18 1.56 -17.57
N PRO A 248 -18.95 1.98 -18.83
CA PRO A 248 -17.75 2.72 -19.22
C PRO A 248 -17.57 4.07 -18.52
N PHE A 249 -18.66 4.65 -18.00
CA PHE A 249 -18.64 5.91 -17.26
C PHE A 249 -18.72 5.72 -15.75
N HIS A 250 -18.57 4.48 -15.26
CA HIS A 250 -18.68 4.20 -13.83
C HIS A 250 -17.59 4.94 -13.05
N PRO A 251 -17.95 5.71 -12.01
CA PRO A 251 -17.04 6.70 -11.45
C PRO A 251 -15.84 6.14 -10.70
N PHE A 252 -15.89 4.84 -10.39
CA PHE A 252 -14.84 4.15 -9.63
C PHE A 252 -13.85 3.37 -10.49
N VAL A 253 -14.06 3.25 -11.81
CA VAL A 253 -13.12 2.54 -12.70
C VAL A 253 -11.70 3.14 -12.59
N PRO A 254 -11.50 4.48 -12.69
CA PRO A 254 -10.17 5.07 -12.49
C PRO A 254 -9.64 4.85 -11.07
N CYS A 255 -10.52 4.82 -10.06
CA CYS A 255 -10.12 4.63 -8.66
C CYS A 255 -9.55 3.24 -8.40
N PHE A 256 -10.16 2.20 -8.97
CA PHE A 256 -9.65 0.84 -8.85
C PHE A 256 -8.36 0.67 -9.65
N ARG A 257 -8.30 1.22 -10.86
CA ARG A 257 -7.12 1.12 -11.76
C ARG A 257 -5.91 1.89 -11.27
N GLU A 258 -6.09 3.14 -10.85
CA GLU A 258 -4.99 4.10 -10.61
C GLU A 258 -4.82 4.43 -9.12
N GLY A 259 -5.90 4.44 -8.36
CA GLY A 259 -5.90 4.62 -6.90
C GLY A 259 -6.99 5.57 -6.44
N PHE A 260 -7.37 5.50 -5.17
CA PHE A 260 -8.48 6.31 -4.64
C PHE A 260 -8.15 7.79 -4.44
N PHE A 261 -6.86 8.12 -4.48
CA PHE A 261 -6.33 9.47 -4.26
C PHE A 261 -5.69 10.05 -5.52
N THR A 262 -5.96 9.46 -6.70
CA THR A 262 -5.43 9.99 -7.97
C THR A 262 -6.32 11.11 -8.51
N PRO A 263 -5.74 12.05 -9.30
CA PRO A 263 -6.51 13.10 -9.98
C PRO A 263 -7.68 12.56 -10.80
N ASN A 264 -7.45 11.51 -11.57
CA ASN A 264 -8.50 10.90 -12.41
C ASN A 264 -9.65 10.32 -11.57
N CYS A 265 -9.34 9.66 -10.45
CA CYS A 265 -10.37 9.19 -9.52
C CYS A 265 -11.18 10.35 -8.92
N ALA A 266 -10.48 11.40 -8.46
CA ALA A 266 -11.12 12.58 -7.87
C ALA A 266 -12.05 13.28 -8.89
N LYS A 267 -11.53 13.56 -10.09
CA LYS A 267 -12.26 14.17 -11.21
C LYS A 267 -13.49 13.36 -11.59
N GLN A 268 -13.37 12.05 -11.75
CA GLN A 268 -14.50 11.21 -12.14
C GLN A 268 -15.58 11.15 -11.05
N LYS A 269 -15.19 11.07 -9.77
CA LYS A 269 -16.13 11.14 -8.65
C LYS A 269 -16.84 12.50 -8.60
N LEU A 270 -16.13 13.59 -8.88
CA LEU A 270 -16.70 14.95 -8.90
C LEU A 270 -17.69 15.12 -10.05
N GLN A 271 -17.36 14.64 -11.25
CA GLN A 271 -18.27 14.64 -12.38
C GLN A 271 -19.57 13.89 -12.06
N ASN A 272 -19.46 12.71 -11.46
CA ASN A 272 -20.63 11.92 -11.04
C ASN A 272 -21.45 12.61 -9.93
N ARG A 273 -20.81 13.35 -9.01
CA ARG A 273 -21.53 14.17 -8.03
C ARG A 273 -22.32 15.28 -8.72
N ASN A 274 -21.71 15.96 -9.69
CA ASN A 274 -22.34 17.06 -10.42
C ASN A 274 -23.49 16.60 -11.33
N THR A 275 -23.38 15.43 -11.96
CA THR A 275 -24.49 14.87 -12.76
C THR A 275 -25.67 14.51 -11.86
N ARG A 276 -25.44 13.92 -10.68
CA ARG A 276 -26.49 13.63 -9.69
C ARG A 276 -27.22 14.89 -9.22
N ALA A 277 -26.49 15.97 -8.92
CA ALA A 277 -27.09 17.24 -8.50
C ALA A 277 -28.04 17.86 -9.55
N LYS A 278 -27.87 17.51 -10.83
CA LYS A 278 -28.69 17.99 -11.95
C LYS A 278 -29.93 17.15 -12.21
N VAL A 279 -30.06 15.94 -11.66
CA VAL A 279 -31.26 15.11 -11.84
C VAL A 279 -32.41 15.73 -11.05
N PRO A 280 -33.46 16.27 -11.70
CA PRO A 280 -34.54 16.93 -10.99
C PRO A 280 -35.25 15.93 -10.07
N ASN A 281 -35.49 16.33 -8.83
CA ASN A 281 -36.15 15.55 -7.77
C ASN A 281 -37.60 15.10 -8.09
N LYS A 282 -38.06 15.27 -9.34
CA LYS A 282 -39.40 14.92 -9.82
C LYS A 282 -39.63 13.41 -9.92
N GLN A 283 -38.60 12.57 -10.08
CA GLN A 283 -38.78 11.11 -10.15
C GLN A 283 -38.88 10.43 -8.78
N LEU A 284 -38.35 11.01 -7.70
CA LEU A 284 -38.45 10.42 -6.34
C LEU A 284 -39.82 10.59 -5.67
N LYS A 285 -40.69 11.48 -6.15
CA LYS A 285 -42.02 11.70 -5.55
C LYS A 285 -43.08 10.67 -5.99
N ASN A 286 -42.80 9.83 -6.99
CA ASN A 286 -43.78 8.88 -7.53
C ASN A 286 -43.56 7.42 -7.09
N SER A 287 -42.45 7.11 -6.41
CA SER A 287 -42.28 5.79 -5.78
C SER A 287 -43.00 5.77 -4.43
N LYS A 288 -44.33 5.59 -4.47
CA LYS A 288 -45.11 5.19 -3.29
C LYS A 288 -44.57 3.81 -2.85
N PRO A 289 -44.25 3.60 -1.56
CA PRO A 289 -43.89 2.26 -1.10
C PRO A 289 -45.10 1.34 -1.27
N GLU A 290 -45.00 0.35 -2.16
CA GLU A 290 -45.94 -0.76 -2.20
C GLU A 290 -45.86 -1.48 -0.86
N LYS A 291 -46.90 -1.30 -0.04
CA LYS A 291 -47.12 -2.09 1.17
C LYS A 291 -47.53 -3.50 0.75
N ASN A 292 -46.57 -4.35 0.42
CA ASN A 292 -46.79 -5.79 0.39
C ASN A 292 -46.53 -6.35 1.78
N PHE A 293 -47.52 -6.18 2.67
CA PHE A 293 -47.74 -7.12 3.76
C PHE A 293 -48.60 -8.25 3.19
N SER A 294 -47.98 -9.38 2.87
CA SER A 294 -48.67 -10.65 2.80
C SER A 294 -48.17 -11.50 3.96
N THR A 295 -49.03 -11.61 4.97
CA THR A 295 -49.08 -12.73 5.90
C THR A 295 -48.97 -14.05 5.13
N PHE A 296 -47.98 -14.87 5.47
CA PHE A 296 -48.10 -16.32 5.69
C PHE A 296 -46.98 -16.76 6.62
#